data_AF-A0A951MEY1-F1
#
_entry.id   AF-A0A951MEY1-F1
#
_cell.length_a   1.000
_cell.length_b   1.000
_cell.length_c   1.000
_cell.angle_alpha   90.00
_cell.angle_beta   90.00
_cell.angle_gamma   90.00
#
_symmetry.space_group_name_H-M   'P 1'
#
loop_
_entity.id
_entity.type
_entity.pdbx_description
1 polymer ?
#
loop_
_entity_poly.entity_id
_entity_poly.type
_entity_poly.pdbx_seq_one_letter_code
_entity_poly.pdbx_strand_id
1 'polypeptide(L)'
;MPPQVPPAPTDEELDRYILTRYALLGVDVSVLPASDPDAPMDRERLLANARSILRDDVKAADFEIDPQLVVPMPFPAPFTSWTDRGAP
;
A
#
# COMPACT_ATOMS: atom_id res chain seq x y z
N MET A 1 14.58 11.02 21.60
CA MET A 1 15.23 11.43 20.34
C MET A 1 14.20 11.33 19.24
N PRO A 2 14.10 12.29 18.31
CA PRO A 2 13.22 12.13 17.16
C PRO A 2 13.62 10.87 16.38
N PRO A 3 12.66 10.13 15.79
CA PRO A 3 12.97 8.97 14.97
C PRO A 3 13.86 9.41 13.81
N GLN A 4 14.97 8.70 13.58
CA GLN A 4 15.77 8.93 12.38
C GLN A 4 15.05 8.30 11.20
N VAL A 5 14.55 9.14 10.29
CA VAL A 5 13.97 8.68 9.02
C VAL A 5 15.13 8.36 8.07
N PRO A 6 15.26 7.12 7.57
CA PRO A 6 16.27 6.80 6.57
C PRO A 6 16.04 7.62 5.30
N PRO A 7 17.08 7.86 4.49
CA PRO A 7 16.90 8.55 3.21
C PRO A 7 15.93 7.77 2.32
N ALA A 8 15.19 8.50 1.47
CA ALA A 8 14.33 7.87 0.48
C ALA A 8 15.17 7.00 -0.48
N PRO A 9 14.69 5.80 -0.84
CA PRO A 9 15.42 4.90 -1.74
C PRO A 9 15.51 5.49 -3.15
N THR A 10 16.60 5.18 -3.86
CA THR A 10 16.78 5.55 -5.27
C THR A 10 15.90 4.72 -6.19
N ASP A 11 15.71 5.16 -7.44
CA ASP A 11 14.98 4.37 -8.44
C ASP A 11 15.62 3.00 -8.68
N GLU A 12 16.96 2.93 -8.66
CA GLU A 12 17.71 1.69 -8.86
C GLU A 12 17.51 0.70 -7.69
N GLU A 13 17.45 1.21 -6.46
CA GLU A 13 17.16 0.41 -5.28
C GLU A 13 15.72 -0.09 -5.29
N LEU A 14 14.77 0.77 -5.68
CA LEU A 14 13.37 0.38 -5.86
C LEU A 14 13.23 -0.67 -6.95
N ASP A 15 13.90 -0.53 -8.09
CA ASP A 15 13.86 -1.51 -9.17
C ASP A 15 14.39 -2.86 -8.71
N ARG A 16 15.51 -2.88 -7.97
CA ARG A 16 16.05 -4.12 -7.40
C ARG A 16 15.05 -4.78 -6.45
N TYR A 17 14.41 -4.00 -5.58
CA TYR A 17 13.38 -4.49 -4.68
C TYR A 17 12.18 -5.06 -5.45
N ILE A 18 11.65 -4.32 -6.42
CA ILE A 18 10.49 -4.70 -7.24
C ILE A 18 10.76 -6.01 -8.00
N LEU A 19 11.90 -6.09 -8.69
CA LEU A 19 12.29 -7.29 -9.45
C LEU A 19 12.47 -8.50 -8.54
N THR A 20 13.12 -8.32 -7.39
CA THR A 20 13.29 -9.38 -6.39
C THR A 20 11.93 -9.86 -5.88
N ARG A 21 11.01 -8.94 -5.58
CA ARG A 21 9.67 -9.27 -5.09
C ARG A 21 8.86 -10.04 -6.14
N TYR A 22 8.91 -9.64 -7.40
CA TYR A 22 8.24 -10.39 -8.47
C TYR A 22 8.81 -11.79 -8.65
N ALA A 23 10.14 -11.95 -8.63
CA ALA A 23 10.78 -13.25 -8.69
C ALA A 23 10.34 -14.17 -7.54
N LEU A 24 10.27 -13.64 -6.31
CA LEU A 24 9.79 -14.39 -5.13
C LEU A 24 8.31 -14.79 -5.24
N LEU A 25 7.50 -13.99 -5.93
CA LEU A 25 6.10 -14.30 -6.22
C LEU A 25 5.93 -15.24 -7.43
N GLY A 26 7.03 -15.66 -8.08
CA GLY A 26 6.99 -16.48 -9.29
C GLY A 26 6.54 -15.73 -10.55
N VAL A 27 6.57 -14.40 -10.52
CA VAL A 27 6.23 -13.54 -11.67
C VAL A 27 7.50 -13.26 -12.46
N ASP A 28 7.62 -13.90 -13.62
CA ASP A 28 8.71 -13.64 -14.55
C ASP A 28 8.38 -12.44 -15.45
N VAL A 29 8.98 -11.28 -15.14
CA VAL A 29 8.81 -10.05 -15.94
C VAL A 29 9.72 -9.99 -17.17
N SER A 30 10.63 -10.95 -17.35
CA SER A 30 11.52 -10.98 -18.51
C SER A 30 10.80 -11.31 -19.83
N VAL A 31 9.60 -11.89 -19.74
CA VAL A 31 8.72 -12.16 -20.88
C VAL A 31 8.13 -10.89 -21.51
N LEU A 32 8.15 -9.77 -20.77
CA LEU A 32 7.70 -8.48 -21.27
C LEU A 32 8.80 -7.82 -22.11
N PRO A 33 8.43 -7.09 -23.19
CA PRO A 33 9.39 -6.30 -23.95
C PRO A 33 10.04 -5.26 -23.04
N ALA A 34 11.31 -4.93 -23.31
CA ALA A 34 12.04 -3.96 -22.51
C ALA A 34 11.39 -2.57 -22.55
N SER A 35 11.08 -2.08 -23.75
CA SER A 35 10.40 -0.82 -24.03
C SER A 35 9.67 -0.98 -25.37
N ASP A 36 8.33 -0.90 -25.35
CA ASP A 36 7.50 -1.04 -26.54
C ASP A 36 6.22 -0.19 -26.37
N PRO A 37 6.07 0.91 -27.14
CA PRO A 37 4.91 1.79 -27.03
C PRO A 37 3.61 1.14 -27.51
N ASP A 38 3.69 0.16 -28.42
CA ASP A 38 2.52 -0.52 -28.98
C ASP A 38 2.08 -1.69 -28.09
N ALA A 39 2.95 -2.16 -27.21
CA ALA A 39 2.59 -3.15 -26.19
C ALA A 39 1.65 -2.53 -25.13
N PRO A 40 0.61 -3.27 -24.69
CA PRO A 40 -0.22 -2.85 -23.55
C PRO A 40 0.61 -2.63 -22.28
N MET A 41 1.70 -3.38 -22.12
CA MET A 41 2.65 -3.25 -21.03
C MET A 41 4.06 -3.63 -21.50
N ASP A 42 5.05 -2.86 -21.04
CA ASP A 42 6.48 -3.12 -21.20
C ASP A 42 7.17 -3.03 -19.83
N ARG A 43 8.44 -3.45 -19.75
CA ARG A 43 9.18 -3.49 -18.47
C ARG A 43 9.44 -2.11 -17.89
N GLU A 44 9.74 -1.11 -18.70
CA GLU A 44 9.96 0.27 -18.25
C GLU A 44 8.71 0.85 -17.59
N ARG A 45 7.56 0.67 -18.23
CA ARG A 45 6.24 1.11 -17.74
C ARG A 45 5.85 0.38 -16.47
N LEU A 46 6.09 -0.94 -16.39
CA LEU A 46 5.85 -1.75 -15.20
C LEU A 46 6.68 -1.24 -14.01
N LEU A 47 7.99 -1.04 -14.21
CA LEU A 47 8.87 -0.54 -13.14
C LEU A 47 8.48 0.88 -12.71
N ALA A 48 8.22 1.78 -13.67
CA ALA A 48 7.79 3.14 -13.36
C ALA A 48 6.48 3.16 -12.56
N ASN A 49 5.49 2.35 -12.94
CA ASN A 49 4.23 2.23 -12.23
C ASN A 49 4.43 1.68 -10.80
N ALA A 50 5.17 0.58 -10.66
CA ALA A 50 5.45 -0.03 -9.36
C ALA A 50 6.20 0.93 -8.42
N ARG A 51 7.15 1.73 -8.93
CA ARG A 51 7.82 2.80 -8.16
C ARG A 51 6.83 3.85 -7.68
N SER A 52 5.88 4.27 -8.52
CA SER A 52 4.85 5.24 -8.13
C SER A 52 3.98 4.69 -6.99
N ILE A 53 3.51 3.45 -7.12
CA ILE A 53 2.69 2.80 -6.09
C ILE A 53 3.42 2.77 -4.76
N LEU A 54 4.68 2.30 -4.73
CA LEU A 54 5.44 2.23 -3.48
C LEU A 54 5.65 3.60 -2.83
N ARG A 55 5.85 4.65 -3.62
CA ARG A 55 5.97 6.01 -3.11
C ARG A 55 4.67 6.54 -2.54
N ASP A 56 3.54 6.20 -3.15
CA ASP A 56 2.22 6.61 -2.66
C ASP A 56 1.81 5.83 -1.42
N ASP A 57 2.14 4.53 -1.35
CA ASP A 57 1.95 3.70 -0.15
C ASP A 57 2.72 4.27 1.06
N VAL A 58 3.94 4.75 0.86
CA VAL A 58 4.73 5.40 1.93
C VAL A 58 4.02 6.66 2.44
N LYS A 59 3.49 7.50 1.54
CA LYS A 59 2.72 8.69 1.96
C LYS A 59 1.46 8.31 2.73
N ALA A 60 0.77 7.25 2.30
CA ALA A 60 -0.43 6.77 2.99
C ALA A 60 -0.11 6.18 4.37
N ALA A 61 1.03 5.49 4.49
CA ALA A 61 1.51 4.90 5.74
C ALA A 61 2.02 5.93 6.74
N ASP A 62 2.37 7.14 6.30
CA ASP A 62 2.77 8.28 7.14
C ASP A 62 1.57 8.94 7.87
N PHE A 63 0.42 8.27 7.91
CA PHE A 63 -0.75 8.73 8.65
C PHE A 63 -0.52 8.62 10.17
N GLU A 64 -0.66 9.74 10.88
CA GLU A 64 -0.68 9.75 12.34
C GLU A 64 -2.06 9.34 12.86
N ILE A 65 -2.12 8.24 13.61
CA ILE A 65 -3.34 7.84 14.32
C ILE A 65 -3.55 8.80 15.50
N ASP A 66 -4.61 9.60 15.45
CA ASP A 66 -5.07 10.37 16.60
C ASP A 66 -5.71 9.42 17.64
N PRO A 67 -5.06 9.16 18.79
CA PRO A 67 -5.61 8.28 19.82
C PRO A 67 -6.88 8.86 20.47
N GLN A 68 -7.17 10.16 20.26
CA GLN A 68 -8.35 10.85 20.76
C GLN A 68 -9.46 10.96 19.71
N LEU A 69 -9.32 10.31 18.54
CA LEU A 69 -10.37 10.26 17.53
C LEU A 69 -11.58 9.46 18.06
N VAL A 70 -12.50 10.15 18.72
CA VAL A 70 -13.81 9.62 19.10
C VAL A 70 -14.72 9.73 17.88
N VAL A 71 -14.78 8.66 17.08
CA VAL A 71 -15.85 8.54 16.07
C VAL A 71 -17.20 8.50 16.80
N PRO A 72 -18.20 9.31 16.40
CA PRO A 72 -19.52 9.23 16.99
C PRO A 72 -20.05 7.80 16.85
N MET A 73 -20.15 7.06 17.97
CA MET A 73 -20.84 5.78 17.93
C MET A 73 -22.32 6.06 17.69
N PRO A 74 -22.94 5.53 16.62
CA PRO A 74 -24.39 5.60 16.49
C PRO A 74 -25.00 4.89 17.70
N PHE A 75 -25.93 5.57 18.38
CA PHE A 75 -26.73 4.97 19.44
C PHE A 75 -28.01 4.37 18.84
N PRO A 76 -28.42 3.15 19.23
CA PRO A 76 -27.74 2.23 20.15
C PRO A 76 -26.49 1.59 19.52
N ALA A 77 -25.51 1.25 20.35
CA ALA A 77 -24.29 0.61 19.89
C ALA A 77 -24.62 -0.70 19.13
N PRO A 78 -23.94 -1.04 18.01
CA PRO A 78 -24.30 -2.18 17.16
C PRO A 78 -24.44 -3.52 17.91
N PHE A 79 -23.70 -3.67 19.01
CA PHE A 79 -23.67 -4.86 19.86
C PHE A 79 -24.69 -4.87 21.01
N THR A 80 -25.46 -3.79 21.23
CA THR A 80 -26.50 -3.76 22.28
C THR A 80 -27.88 -4.19 21.75
N SER A 81 -28.03 -4.48 20.46
CA SER A 81 -29.28 -4.99 19.88
C SER A 81 -29.67 -6.37 20.45
N TRP A 82 -28.71 -7.16 20.92
CA TRP A 82 -28.98 -8.48 21.51
C TRP A 82 -29.55 -8.41 22.94
N THR A 83 -29.31 -7.30 23.67
CA THR A 83 -29.81 -7.10 25.05
C THR A 83 -31.26 -6.62 25.10
N ASP A 84 -31.86 -6.27 23.97
CA ASP A 84 -33.24 -5.75 23.89
C ASP A 84 -34.32 -6.85 23.96
N ARG A 85 -33.93 -8.13 24.11
CA ARG A 85 -34.85 -9.22 24.45
C ARG A 85 -35.14 -9.25 25.94
N GLY A 86 -35.93 -8.30 26.44
CA GLY A 86 -36.43 -8.40 27.83
C GLY A 86 -37.04 -7.17 28.48
N ALA A 87 -37.57 -6.19 27.76
CA ALA A 87 -38.43 -5.18 28.38
C ALA A 87 -39.88 -5.68 28.41
N PRO A 88 -40.55 -5.76 29.58
CA PRO A 88 -41.96 -6.12 29.71
C PRO A 88 -42.91 -5.09 29.09
#